data_AF-A0A7W1EXA1-F1
#
_entry.id   AF-A0A7W1EXA1-F1
#
_cell.length_a   1.000
_cell.length_b   1.000
_cell.length_c   1.000
_cell.angle_alpha   90.00
_cell.angle_beta   90.00
_cell.angle_gamma   90.00
#
_symmetry.space_group_name_H-M   'P 1'
#
loop_
_entity.id
_entity.type
_entity.pdbx_description
1 polymer ?
#
loop_
_entity_poly.entity_id
_entity_poly.type
_entity_poly.pdbx_seq_one_letter_code
_entity_poly.pdbx_strand_id
1 'polypeptide(L)'
;MMSRFNKIFYFLSIIFFCLQIAFGQTQRFADQLPTVKRYLQKDVVDTVEGIKMYNRLIEAIGGDSVTYNKQGYNKQGWNEDYYVSGKLLHRGYYIDGRAIVFKNFFENGQCERTVVNPDPLHCNIEIFYENGKQRRQVNYYNGLPQKLYEFYVNGLPKYTEENEKEMKYLTIKKTWYDNGQIAEIMEISDLKAKKYTQKLFYENGQVKGEGPLVLSIDGKSYVKDGTWNFYDSNGKNKRSEKFNAAKLTSN
;
A
#
# COMPACT_ATOMS: atom_id res chain seq x y z
N MET A 1 37.48 40.99 60.80
CA MET A 1 37.18 39.64 60.26
C MET A 1 36.08 39.60 59.19
N MET A 2 35.53 40.74 58.74
CA MET A 2 34.40 40.81 57.78
C MET A 2 34.78 40.81 56.28
N SER A 3 36.05 40.94 55.90
CA SER A 3 36.40 41.13 54.47
C SER A 3 36.54 39.84 53.65
N ARG A 4 36.74 38.67 54.29
CA ARG A 4 36.84 37.37 53.59
C ARG A 4 35.47 36.79 53.22
N PHE A 5 34.46 36.98 54.06
CA PHE A 5 33.09 36.50 53.82
C PHE A 5 32.44 37.21 52.62
N ASN A 6 32.62 38.54 52.52
CA ASN A 6 32.09 39.32 51.41
C ASN A 6 32.72 38.90 50.07
N LYS A 7 34.03 38.61 50.02
CA LYS A 7 34.70 38.14 48.80
C LYS A 7 34.17 36.80 48.30
N ILE A 8 33.89 35.86 49.21
CA ILE A 8 33.31 34.55 48.86
C ILE A 8 31.87 34.72 48.36
N PHE A 9 31.08 35.60 48.97
CA PHE A 9 29.71 35.88 48.55
C PHE A 9 29.65 36.54 47.16
N TYR A 10 30.53 37.49 46.87
CA TYR A 10 30.67 38.08 45.53
C TYR A 10 31.13 37.05 44.48
N PHE A 11 32.03 36.15 44.84
CA PHE A 11 32.48 35.10 43.92
C PHE A 11 31.38 34.08 43.60
N LEU A 12 30.61 33.64 44.60
CA LEU A 12 29.48 32.72 44.42
C LEU A 12 28.33 33.34 43.62
N SER A 13 28.06 34.63 43.82
CA SER A 13 27.04 35.35 43.04
C SER A 13 27.45 35.54 41.58
N ILE A 14 28.74 35.76 41.28
CA ILE A 14 29.26 35.78 39.91
C ILE A 14 29.12 34.40 39.25
N ILE A 15 29.44 33.31 39.95
CA ILE A 15 29.27 31.94 39.42
C ILE A 15 27.79 31.65 39.12
N PHE A 16 26.89 32.03 40.03
CA PHE A 16 25.45 31.83 39.83
C PHE A 16 24.94 32.63 38.63
N PHE A 17 25.40 33.86 38.44
CA PHE A 17 25.06 34.69 37.27
C PHE A 17 25.62 34.10 35.96
N CYS A 18 26.86 33.61 35.96
CA CYS A 18 27.45 32.93 34.81
C CYS A 18 26.70 31.64 34.44
N LEU A 19 26.25 30.86 35.43
CA LEU A 19 25.43 29.67 35.20
C LEU A 19 24.07 30.01 34.58
N GLN A 20 23.41 31.08 35.04
CA GLN A 20 22.15 31.55 34.46
C GLN A 20 22.32 31.98 32.99
N ILE A 21 23.43 32.66 32.66
CA ILE A 21 23.75 33.04 31.28
C ILE A 21 24.03 31.79 30.42
N ALA A 22 24.80 30.83 30.93
CA ALA A 22 25.10 29.59 30.21
C ALA A 22 23.85 28.72 29.97
N PHE A 23 22.93 28.65 30.94
CA PHE A 23 21.63 27.97 30.78
C PHE A 23 20.73 28.70 29.78
N GLY A 24 20.65 30.04 29.85
CA GLY A 24 19.88 30.83 28.90
C GLY A 24 20.42 30.76 27.46
N GLN A 25 21.74 30.67 27.28
CA GLN A 25 22.36 30.48 25.97
C GLN A 25 22.11 29.07 25.42
N THR A 26 22.26 28.02 26.23
CA THR A 26 22.04 26.63 25.80
C THR A 26 20.59 26.36 25.41
N GLN A 27 19.60 26.91 26.12
CA GLN A 27 18.19 26.83 25.70
C GLN A 27 17.92 27.56 24.39
N ARG A 28 18.46 28.78 24.22
CA ARG A 28 18.32 29.54 22.96
C ARG A 28 18.94 28.83 21.76
N PHE A 29 20.03 28.07 21.95
CA PHE A 29 20.61 27.25 20.88
C PHE A 29 19.76 26.01 20.57
N ALA A 30 19.14 25.37 21.57
CA ALA A 30 18.24 24.23 21.36
C ALA A 30 16.99 24.64 20.57
N ASP A 31 16.42 25.81 20.86
CA ASP A 31 15.23 26.35 20.17
C ASP A 31 15.50 26.75 18.70
N GLN A 32 16.78 26.92 18.34
CA GLN A 32 17.20 27.23 16.97
C GLN A 32 17.45 25.99 16.10
N LEU A 33 17.42 24.78 16.67
CA LEU A 33 17.57 23.56 15.90
C LEU A 33 16.24 23.24 15.19
N PRO A 34 16.23 23.05 13.86
CA PRO A 34 15.02 22.66 13.15
C PRO A 34 14.52 21.32 13.68
N THR A 35 13.38 21.33 14.38
CA THR A 35 12.76 20.11 14.92
C THR A 35 12.39 19.19 13.76
N VAL A 36 12.81 17.92 13.82
CA VAL A 36 12.41 16.92 12.83
C VAL A 36 10.89 16.80 12.88
N LYS A 37 10.21 17.02 11.76
CA LYS A 37 8.75 16.88 11.66
C LYS A 37 8.33 15.49 12.15
N ARG A 38 7.37 15.45 13.07
CA ARG A 38 6.79 14.22 13.63
C ARG A 38 5.32 14.11 13.23
N TYR A 39 4.78 12.90 13.32
CA TYR A 39 3.43 12.58 12.87
C TYR A 39 2.65 11.83 13.96
N LEU A 40 1.33 12.02 14.02
CA LEU A 40 0.44 11.13 14.76
C LEU A 40 -0.05 10.02 13.81
N GLN A 41 -0.22 8.79 14.30
CA GLN A 41 -0.68 7.68 13.46
C GLN A 41 -1.99 7.98 12.73
N LYS A 42 -2.96 8.57 13.44
CA LYS A 42 -4.27 8.95 12.89
C LYS A 42 -4.22 9.94 11.72
N ASP A 43 -3.11 10.67 11.56
CA ASP A 43 -2.97 11.69 10.51
C ASP A 43 -2.30 11.12 9.25
N VAL A 44 -1.67 9.93 9.33
CA VAL A 44 -0.88 9.35 8.25
C VAL A 44 -1.30 7.94 7.83
N VAL A 45 -2.07 7.23 8.68
CA VAL A 45 -2.60 5.89 8.38
C VAL A 45 -4.06 6.00 7.97
N ASP A 46 -4.34 5.70 6.70
CA ASP A 46 -5.70 5.45 6.22
C ASP A 46 -6.13 4.01 6.57
N THR A 47 -7.36 3.83 7.02
CA THR A 47 -7.85 2.51 7.48
C THR A 47 -8.02 1.49 6.35
N VAL A 48 -8.17 1.96 5.10
CA VAL A 48 -8.36 1.12 3.91
C VAL A 48 -7.04 1.01 3.13
N GLU A 49 -6.34 2.11 2.97
CA GLU A 49 -5.23 2.26 2.04
C GLU A 49 -3.85 2.34 2.72
N GLY A 50 -3.81 2.46 4.05
CA GLY A 50 -2.59 2.50 4.84
C GLY A 50 -1.78 3.80 4.67
N ILE A 51 -0.46 3.73 4.78
CA ILE A 51 0.42 4.92 4.76
C ILE A 51 0.80 5.29 3.32
N LYS A 52 -0.04 6.09 2.65
CA LYS A 52 0.15 6.49 1.24
C LYS A 52 0.95 7.78 1.00
N MET A 53 1.29 8.54 2.04
CA MET A 53 1.91 9.87 1.88
C MET A 53 3.24 9.88 1.10
N TYR A 54 3.94 8.74 1.02
CA TYR A 54 5.19 8.57 0.28
C TYR A 54 4.98 8.16 -1.18
N ASN A 55 3.77 7.77 -1.59
CA ASN A 55 3.49 7.30 -2.96
C ASN A 55 3.82 8.34 -4.02
N ARG A 56 3.62 9.63 -3.71
CA ARG A 56 3.97 10.75 -4.59
C ARG A 56 5.46 10.81 -4.96
N LEU A 57 6.33 10.14 -4.20
CA LEU A 57 7.78 10.11 -4.40
C LEU A 57 8.24 8.91 -5.25
N ILE A 58 7.30 8.07 -5.70
CA ILE A 58 7.59 6.79 -6.37
C ILE A 58 7.19 6.92 -7.85
N GLU A 59 8.18 7.19 -8.69
CA GLU A 59 7.97 7.43 -10.13
C GLU A 59 7.31 6.24 -10.84
N ALA A 60 7.71 5.01 -10.50
CA ALA A 60 7.22 3.78 -11.12
C ALA A 60 5.71 3.51 -10.94
N ILE A 61 5.03 4.28 -10.08
CA ILE A 61 3.57 4.25 -9.90
C ILE A 61 2.92 5.61 -10.20
N GLY A 62 3.60 6.50 -10.93
CA GLY A 62 3.11 7.82 -11.32
C GLY A 62 3.37 8.94 -10.31
N GLY A 63 4.26 8.74 -9.34
CA GLY A 63 4.68 9.79 -8.41
C GLY A 63 5.49 10.90 -9.10
N ASP A 64 4.99 12.13 -9.03
CA ASP A 64 5.53 13.31 -9.70
C ASP A 64 6.39 14.21 -8.78
N SER A 65 6.48 13.87 -7.50
CA SER A 65 7.09 14.72 -6.48
C SER A 65 8.51 14.29 -6.12
N VAL A 66 9.30 15.25 -5.68
CA VAL A 66 10.58 15.02 -4.98
C VAL A 66 10.51 15.56 -3.54
N THR A 67 11.48 15.17 -2.73
CA THR A 67 11.64 15.66 -1.35
C THR A 67 13.06 16.16 -1.10
N TYR A 68 13.19 17.11 -0.18
CA TYR A 68 14.43 17.84 0.09
C TYR A 68 14.93 17.58 1.52
N ASN A 69 16.24 17.70 1.72
CA ASN A 69 16.86 17.76 3.04
C ASN A 69 16.71 19.17 3.65
N LYS A 70 17.21 19.36 4.87
CA LYS A 70 17.09 20.64 5.59
C LYS A 70 17.82 21.80 4.89
N GLN A 71 18.82 21.50 4.07
CA GLN A 71 19.59 22.46 3.30
C GLN A 71 18.95 22.81 1.95
N GLY A 72 17.80 22.21 1.62
CA GLY A 72 17.07 22.44 0.38
C GLY A 72 17.55 21.63 -0.82
N TYR A 73 18.54 20.74 -0.65
CA TYR A 73 18.95 19.81 -1.70
C TYR A 73 18.03 18.61 -1.73
N ASN A 74 17.90 17.96 -2.89
CA ASN A 74 17.18 16.69 -3.02
C ASN A 74 17.67 15.67 -1.99
N LYS A 75 16.75 14.96 -1.32
CA LYS A 75 17.14 13.88 -0.38
C LYS A 75 17.92 12.80 -1.14
N GLN A 76 18.96 12.31 -0.49
CA GLN A 76 19.81 11.22 -0.97
C GLN A 76 20.00 10.20 0.14
N GLY A 77 20.23 8.94 -0.23
CA GLY A 77 20.57 7.87 0.69
C GLY A 77 19.45 7.49 1.66
N TRP A 78 19.82 6.87 2.78
CA TRP A 78 18.88 6.43 3.81
C TRP A 78 18.32 7.61 4.60
N ASN A 79 17.00 7.69 4.67
CA ASN A 79 16.27 8.72 5.40
C ASN A 79 15.17 8.07 6.25
N GLU A 80 14.89 8.69 7.39
CA GLU A 80 13.91 8.20 8.34
C GLU A 80 12.96 9.31 8.77
N ASP A 81 11.69 8.94 8.95
CA ASP A 81 10.67 9.77 9.57
C ASP A 81 10.07 9.01 10.76
N TYR A 82 9.53 9.76 11.73
CA TYR A 82 9.14 9.21 13.01
C TYR A 82 7.81 9.76 13.51
N TYR A 83 7.13 8.97 14.32
CA TYR A 83 5.96 9.40 15.07
C TYR A 83 6.31 10.39 16.20
N VAL A 84 5.30 11.08 16.73
CA VAL A 84 5.43 11.93 17.93
C VAL A 84 5.92 11.13 19.13
N SER A 85 5.54 9.86 19.25
CA SER A 85 6.05 8.94 20.28
C SER A 85 7.54 8.62 20.16
N GLY A 86 8.19 9.01 19.06
CA GLY A 86 9.60 8.69 18.78
C GLY A 86 9.80 7.38 18.03
N LYS A 87 8.75 6.57 17.82
CA LYS A 87 8.83 5.32 17.08
C LYS A 87 9.00 5.56 15.57
N LEU A 88 9.68 4.63 14.90
CA LEU A 88 9.95 4.71 13.46
C LEU A 88 8.63 4.64 12.68
N LEU A 89 8.42 5.61 11.78
CA LEU A 89 7.28 5.63 10.84
C LEU A 89 7.72 5.15 9.46
N HIS A 90 8.89 5.60 9.01
CA HIS A 90 9.38 5.37 7.66
C HIS A 90 10.90 5.23 7.68
N ARG A 91 11.41 4.29 6.87
CA ARG A 91 12.82 4.21 6.51
C ARG A 91 12.94 3.89 5.04
N GLY A 92 13.54 4.79 4.27
CA GLY A 92 13.65 4.66 2.83
C GLY A 92 15.01 5.10 2.30
N TYR A 93 15.41 4.52 1.16
CA TYR A 93 16.55 4.96 0.38
C TYR A 93 16.08 5.86 -0.75
N TYR A 94 16.74 7.01 -0.90
CA TYR A 94 16.36 8.05 -1.84
C TYR A 94 17.48 8.34 -2.85
N ILE A 95 17.09 8.59 -4.09
CA ILE A 95 17.97 9.13 -5.15
C ILE A 95 17.25 10.34 -5.74
N ASP A 96 17.93 11.48 -5.77
CA ASP A 96 17.41 12.75 -6.32
C ASP A 96 16.02 13.12 -5.78
N GLY A 97 15.80 12.87 -4.49
CA GLY A 97 14.56 13.21 -3.79
C GLY A 97 13.39 12.26 -4.10
N ARG A 98 13.60 11.20 -4.88
CA ARG A 98 12.63 10.13 -5.15
C ARG A 98 12.90 8.93 -4.26
N ALA A 99 11.85 8.23 -3.85
CA ALA A 99 11.95 7.03 -3.02
C ALA A 99 12.17 5.80 -3.90
N ILE A 100 13.22 5.03 -3.61
CA ILE A 100 13.62 3.85 -4.39
C ILE A 100 13.13 2.57 -3.70
N VAL A 101 13.49 2.41 -2.44
CA VAL A 101 13.06 1.30 -1.59
C VAL A 101 12.74 1.84 -0.22
N PHE A 102 11.65 1.39 0.39
CA PHE A 102 11.34 1.77 1.77
C PHE A 102 10.45 0.78 2.50
N LYS A 103 10.44 0.94 3.82
CA LYS A 103 9.43 0.35 4.69
C LYS A 103 8.74 1.45 5.48
N ASN A 104 7.43 1.30 5.64
CA ASN A 104 6.69 2.04 6.67
C ASN A 104 6.27 1.09 7.78
N PHE A 105 6.02 1.67 8.95
CA PHE A 105 5.66 0.95 10.16
C PHE A 105 4.48 1.63 10.81
N PHE A 106 3.60 0.86 11.42
CA PHE A 106 2.61 1.37 12.37
C PHE A 106 3.31 1.86 13.65
N GLU A 107 2.63 2.67 14.45
CA GLU A 107 3.17 3.15 15.72
C GLU A 107 3.29 2.02 16.77
N ASN A 108 2.69 0.85 16.53
CA ASN A 108 2.96 -0.34 17.34
C ASN A 108 4.32 -1.00 17.01
N GLY A 109 5.00 -0.58 15.93
CA GLY A 109 6.30 -1.10 15.47
C GLY A 109 6.21 -2.18 14.39
N GLN A 110 5.01 -2.68 14.07
CA GLN A 110 4.81 -3.64 12.99
C GLN A 110 4.96 -2.98 11.63
N CYS A 111 5.48 -3.73 10.65
CA CYS A 111 5.59 -3.23 9.29
C CYS A 111 4.19 -3.01 8.71
N GLU A 112 3.95 -1.84 8.12
CA GLU A 112 2.72 -1.52 7.41
C GLU A 112 2.86 -1.77 5.92
N ARG A 113 3.99 -1.37 5.32
CA ARG A 113 4.28 -1.68 3.92
C ARG A 113 5.76 -1.80 3.63
N THR A 114 6.05 -2.55 2.58
CA THR A 114 7.33 -2.57 1.88
C THR A 114 7.11 -2.07 0.45
N VAL A 115 8.04 -1.27 -0.04
CA VAL A 115 8.07 -0.87 -1.45
C VAL A 115 9.45 -1.07 -2.00
N VAL A 116 9.52 -1.68 -3.19
CA VAL A 116 10.77 -1.90 -3.94
C VAL A 116 10.54 -1.48 -5.38
N ASN A 117 11.28 -0.46 -5.85
CA ASN A 117 11.48 -0.24 -7.28
C ASN A 117 12.87 -0.77 -7.68
N PRO A 118 12.97 -1.90 -8.40
CA PRO A 118 14.27 -2.34 -8.89
C PRO A 118 14.75 -1.47 -10.06
N ASP A 119 13.81 -0.83 -10.77
CA ASP A 119 14.05 0.05 -11.92
C ASP A 119 12.86 1.01 -12.11
N PRO A 120 12.94 1.99 -13.04
CA PRO A 120 11.86 2.97 -13.26
C PRO A 120 10.53 2.39 -13.76
N LEU A 121 10.51 1.17 -14.31
CA LEU A 121 9.30 0.54 -14.85
C LEU A 121 8.62 -0.36 -13.83
N HIS A 122 9.36 -1.02 -12.95
CA HIS A 122 8.78 -1.98 -12.00
C HIS A 122 8.62 -1.39 -10.60
N CYS A 123 7.52 -1.72 -9.94
CA CYS A 123 7.35 -1.44 -8.52
C CYS A 123 6.56 -2.56 -7.85
N ASN A 124 7.10 -3.08 -6.75
CA ASN A 124 6.40 -4.04 -5.91
C ASN A 124 6.01 -3.35 -4.61
N ILE A 125 4.73 -3.43 -4.25
CA ILE A 125 4.18 -2.90 -3.00
C ILE A 125 3.53 -4.05 -2.25
N GLU A 126 4.00 -4.32 -1.05
CA GLU A 126 3.32 -5.23 -0.11
C GLU A 126 2.82 -4.42 1.07
N ILE A 127 1.59 -4.69 1.49
CA ILE A 127 0.92 -4.01 2.58
C ILE A 127 0.46 -5.06 3.58
N PHE A 128 0.60 -4.76 4.86
CA PHE A 128 0.35 -5.65 5.98
C PHE A 128 -0.71 -5.06 6.92
N TYR A 129 -1.42 -5.94 7.60
CA TYR A 129 -2.26 -5.59 8.73
C TYR A 129 -1.41 -5.27 9.96
N GLU A 130 -1.99 -4.60 10.96
CA GLU A 130 -1.30 -4.33 12.23
C GLU A 130 -0.88 -5.61 12.99
N ASN A 131 -1.48 -6.76 12.68
CA ASN A 131 -1.07 -8.06 13.23
C ASN A 131 0.12 -8.70 12.47
N GLY A 132 0.68 -8.01 11.47
CA GLY A 132 1.81 -8.46 10.65
C GLY A 132 1.45 -9.38 9.48
N LYS A 133 0.18 -9.80 9.32
CA LYS A 133 -0.23 -10.61 8.18
C LYS A 133 -0.34 -9.77 6.91
N GLN A 134 0.01 -10.36 5.78
CA GLN A 134 -0.11 -9.72 4.47
C GLN A 134 -1.58 -9.39 4.20
N ARG A 135 -1.82 -8.17 3.70
CA ARG A 135 -3.14 -7.62 3.38
C ARG A 135 -3.33 -7.46 1.89
N ARG A 136 -2.33 -6.89 1.22
CA ARG A 136 -2.37 -6.60 -0.21
C ARG A 136 -0.97 -6.69 -0.79
N GLN A 137 -0.86 -7.17 -2.02
CA GLN A 137 0.34 -7.08 -2.82
C GLN A 137 -0.01 -6.59 -4.22
N VAL A 138 0.74 -5.61 -4.71
CA VAL A 138 0.57 -5.03 -6.03
C VAL A 138 1.90 -5.02 -6.76
N ASN A 139 1.92 -5.56 -7.98
CA ASN A 139 3.07 -5.52 -8.87
C ASN A 139 2.71 -4.56 -10.00
N TYR A 140 3.52 -3.52 -10.17
CA TYR A 140 3.35 -2.54 -11.22
C TYR A 140 4.37 -2.75 -12.34
N TYR A 141 3.93 -2.47 -13.56
CA TYR A 141 4.79 -2.29 -14.72
C TYR A 141 4.37 -1.00 -15.43
N ASN A 142 5.32 -0.09 -15.60
CA ASN A 142 5.13 1.20 -16.25
C ASN A 142 3.92 1.99 -15.70
N GLY A 143 3.81 2.08 -14.36
CA GLY A 143 2.70 2.74 -13.68
C GLY A 143 1.39 1.95 -13.60
N LEU A 144 1.27 0.81 -14.28
CA LEU A 144 0.03 0.02 -14.36
C LEU A 144 0.05 -1.17 -13.40
N PRO A 145 -1.02 -1.42 -12.60
CA PRO A 145 -1.08 -2.50 -11.62
C PRO A 145 -1.34 -3.85 -12.31
N GLN A 146 -0.26 -4.50 -12.75
CA GLN A 146 -0.32 -5.76 -13.50
C GLN A 146 -0.92 -6.90 -12.68
N LYS A 147 -0.58 -6.98 -11.39
CA LYS A 147 -1.03 -8.04 -10.50
C LYS A 147 -1.46 -7.46 -9.16
N LEU A 148 -2.65 -7.84 -8.71
CA LEU A 148 -3.21 -7.48 -7.41
C LEU A 148 -3.63 -8.74 -6.68
N TYR A 149 -3.10 -8.92 -5.48
CA TYR A 149 -3.51 -9.96 -4.54
C TYR A 149 -3.99 -9.29 -3.25
N GLU A 150 -5.16 -9.68 -2.76
CA GLU A 150 -5.65 -9.28 -1.44
C GLU A 150 -5.91 -10.50 -0.56
N PHE A 151 -5.73 -10.31 0.74
CA PHE A 151 -5.88 -11.33 1.75
C PHE A 151 -6.79 -10.82 2.86
N TYR A 152 -7.53 -11.72 3.49
CA TYR A 152 -8.26 -11.45 4.72
C TYR A 152 -7.29 -11.30 5.90
N VAL A 153 -7.78 -10.72 7.01
CA VAL A 153 -6.98 -10.56 8.24
C VAL A 153 -6.51 -11.88 8.84
N ASN A 154 -7.16 -13.01 8.52
CA ASN A 154 -6.73 -14.35 8.91
C ASN A 154 -5.57 -14.89 8.04
N GLY A 155 -5.23 -14.21 6.94
CA GLY A 155 -4.18 -14.59 5.98
C GLY A 155 -4.69 -15.41 4.79
N LEU A 156 -5.98 -15.75 4.73
CA LEU A 156 -6.55 -16.47 3.59
C LEU A 156 -6.70 -15.54 2.38
N PRO A 157 -6.58 -16.05 1.15
CA PRO A 157 -6.84 -15.27 -0.05
C PRO A 157 -8.24 -14.66 -0.03
N LYS A 158 -8.36 -13.44 -0.55
CA LYS A 158 -9.62 -12.71 -0.69
C LYS A 158 -9.89 -12.39 -2.16
N TYR A 159 -8.87 -11.90 -2.85
CA TYR A 159 -8.99 -11.40 -4.22
C TYR A 159 -7.69 -11.63 -4.99
N THR A 160 -7.82 -11.93 -6.27
CA THR A 160 -6.70 -11.95 -7.22
C THR A 160 -7.17 -11.41 -8.54
N GLU A 161 -6.37 -10.54 -9.12
CA GLU A 161 -6.54 -10.02 -10.46
C GLU A 161 -5.17 -9.90 -11.12
N GLU A 162 -5.02 -10.48 -12.32
CA GLU A 162 -3.86 -10.22 -13.16
C GLU A 162 -4.31 -9.76 -14.55
N ASN A 163 -3.55 -8.83 -15.08
CA ASN A 163 -3.82 -8.16 -16.34
C ASN A 163 -2.81 -8.59 -17.40
N GLU A 164 -3.20 -8.47 -18.66
CA GLU A 164 -2.24 -8.38 -19.76
C GLU A 164 -1.41 -7.10 -19.62
N LYS A 165 -0.18 -7.11 -20.16
CA LYS A 165 0.82 -6.05 -20.04
C LYS A 165 0.28 -4.64 -20.32
N GLU A 166 -0.57 -4.48 -21.32
CA GLU A 166 -1.15 -3.20 -21.75
C GLU A 166 -2.51 -2.91 -21.08
N MET A 167 -2.91 -3.71 -20.09
CA MET A 167 -4.17 -3.57 -19.33
C MET A 167 -5.43 -3.69 -20.20
N LYS A 168 -5.31 -4.35 -21.36
CA LYS A 168 -6.43 -4.49 -22.30
C LYS A 168 -7.47 -5.50 -21.84
N TYR A 169 -7.05 -6.49 -21.06
CA TYR A 169 -7.92 -7.53 -20.52
C TYR A 169 -7.26 -8.24 -19.34
N LEU A 170 -8.10 -8.92 -18.56
CA LEU A 170 -7.68 -9.78 -17.45
C LEU A 170 -7.21 -11.11 -17.99
N THR A 171 -6.15 -11.65 -17.43
CA THR A 171 -5.75 -13.04 -17.65
C THR A 171 -6.42 -13.96 -16.62
N ILE A 172 -6.62 -13.45 -15.41
CA ILE A 172 -7.23 -14.16 -14.28
C ILE A 172 -7.95 -13.19 -13.34
N LYS A 173 -9.07 -13.66 -12.81
CA LYS A 173 -9.75 -13.08 -11.65
C LYS A 173 -10.24 -14.19 -10.75
N LYS A 174 -9.94 -14.10 -9.46
CA LYS A 174 -10.41 -15.05 -8.45
C LYS A 174 -10.87 -14.32 -7.21
N THR A 175 -11.95 -14.81 -6.59
CA THR A 175 -12.45 -14.32 -5.31
C THR A 175 -12.69 -15.49 -4.38
N TRP A 176 -12.56 -15.26 -3.08
CA TRP A 176 -12.69 -16.29 -2.05
C TRP A 176 -13.61 -15.80 -0.93
N TYR A 177 -14.33 -16.73 -0.34
CA TYR A 177 -15.03 -16.56 0.93
C TYR A 177 -14.02 -16.44 2.09
N ASP A 178 -14.45 -15.89 3.21
CA ASP A 178 -13.62 -15.70 4.41
C ASP A 178 -13.14 -17.02 5.04
N ASN A 179 -13.84 -18.12 4.76
CA ASN A 179 -13.48 -19.49 5.10
C ASN A 179 -12.39 -20.10 4.17
N GLY A 180 -11.92 -19.35 3.17
CA GLY A 180 -10.88 -19.76 2.22
C GLY A 180 -11.36 -20.59 1.04
N GLN A 181 -12.66 -20.91 0.97
CA GLN A 181 -13.23 -21.55 -0.22
C GLN A 181 -13.36 -20.55 -1.35
N ILE A 182 -13.15 -21.03 -2.58
CA ILE A 182 -13.24 -20.18 -3.77
C ILE A 182 -14.69 -19.81 -4.03
N ALA A 183 -14.95 -18.55 -4.35
CA ALA A 183 -16.27 -18.01 -4.67
C ALA A 183 -16.45 -17.79 -6.18
N GLU A 184 -15.37 -17.36 -6.85
CA GLU A 184 -15.34 -17.10 -8.29
C GLU A 184 -13.97 -17.45 -8.87
N ILE A 185 -13.98 -18.05 -10.06
CA ILE A 185 -12.82 -18.13 -10.97
C ILE A 185 -13.27 -17.62 -12.33
N MET A 186 -12.53 -16.69 -12.90
CA MET A 186 -12.64 -16.28 -14.30
C MET A 186 -11.24 -16.28 -14.91
N GLU A 187 -11.04 -17.07 -15.95
CA GLU A 187 -9.74 -17.27 -16.59
C GLU A 187 -9.89 -17.26 -18.11
N ILE A 188 -8.85 -16.79 -18.79
CA ILE A 188 -8.84 -16.78 -20.26
C ILE A 188 -8.75 -18.23 -20.79
N SER A 189 -9.67 -18.60 -21.68
CA SER A 189 -9.74 -19.93 -22.27
C SER A 189 -9.33 -19.95 -23.75
N ASP A 190 -9.53 -18.84 -24.46
CA ASP A 190 -9.01 -18.63 -25.81
C ASP A 190 -8.55 -17.17 -25.95
N LEU A 191 -7.24 -17.01 -26.05
CA LEU A 191 -6.58 -15.71 -26.15
C LEU A 191 -6.90 -14.96 -27.46
N LYS A 192 -7.06 -15.68 -28.56
CA LYS A 192 -7.32 -15.10 -29.89
C LYS A 192 -8.76 -14.61 -29.98
N ALA A 193 -9.69 -15.40 -29.45
CA ALA A 193 -11.11 -15.06 -29.43
C ALA A 193 -11.52 -14.21 -28.22
N LYS A 194 -10.58 -13.89 -27.31
CA LYS A 194 -10.86 -13.20 -26.03
C LYS A 194 -12.02 -13.86 -25.26
N LYS A 195 -12.02 -15.19 -25.26
CA LYS A 195 -12.99 -16.01 -24.52
C LYS A 195 -12.44 -16.39 -23.16
N TYR A 196 -13.36 -16.53 -22.23
CA TYR A 196 -13.10 -16.85 -20.85
C TYR A 196 -13.98 -18.00 -20.41
N THR A 197 -13.55 -18.70 -19.38
CA THR A 197 -14.41 -19.57 -18.58
C THR A 197 -14.63 -18.93 -17.22
N GLN A 198 -15.88 -18.88 -16.77
CA GLN A 198 -16.23 -18.45 -15.43
C GLN A 198 -16.89 -19.61 -14.66
N LYS A 199 -16.49 -19.78 -13.41
CA LYS A 199 -17.14 -20.64 -12.43
C LYS A 199 -17.44 -19.84 -11.16
N LEU A 200 -18.67 -19.98 -10.69
CA LEU A 200 -19.17 -19.43 -9.44
C LEU A 200 -19.45 -20.59 -8.50
N PHE A 201 -19.16 -20.42 -7.23
CA PHE A 201 -19.29 -21.47 -6.23
C PHE A 201 -20.19 -21.03 -5.08
N TYR A 202 -20.72 -22.00 -4.35
CA TYR A 202 -21.31 -21.81 -3.03
C TYR A 202 -20.23 -21.91 -1.95
N GLU A 203 -20.51 -21.45 -0.74
CA GLU A 203 -19.61 -21.57 0.43
C GLU A 203 -19.35 -23.01 0.89
N ASN A 204 -20.05 -24.00 0.32
CA ASN A 204 -19.78 -25.43 0.52
C ASN A 204 -18.89 -26.02 -0.59
N GLY A 205 -18.39 -25.19 -1.50
CA GLY A 205 -17.46 -25.57 -2.56
C GLY A 205 -18.13 -26.14 -3.81
N GLN A 206 -19.45 -26.32 -3.80
CA GLN A 206 -20.16 -26.81 -4.97
C GLN A 206 -20.34 -25.69 -6.00
N VAL A 207 -20.32 -26.05 -7.28
CA VAL A 207 -20.49 -25.11 -8.39
C VAL A 207 -21.92 -24.56 -8.34
N LYS A 208 -22.04 -23.24 -8.25
CA LYS A 208 -23.30 -22.49 -8.33
C LYS A 208 -23.69 -22.18 -9.77
N GLY A 209 -22.70 -21.93 -10.61
CA GLY A 209 -22.91 -21.79 -12.04
C GLY A 209 -21.60 -21.68 -12.80
N GLU A 210 -21.64 -22.03 -14.07
CA GLU A 210 -20.47 -21.97 -14.94
C GLU A 210 -20.88 -21.74 -16.39
N GLY A 211 -19.98 -21.12 -17.14
CA GLY A 211 -20.16 -20.92 -18.56
C GLY A 211 -19.08 -20.04 -19.17
N PRO A 212 -19.13 -19.86 -20.50
CA PRO A 212 -18.21 -18.99 -21.20
C PRO A 212 -18.56 -17.51 -21.00
N LEU A 213 -17.53 -16.66 -21.04
CA LEU A 213 -17.67 -15.23 -21.25
C LEU A 213 -16.87 -14.81 -22.48
N VAL A 214 -17.22 -13.64 -23.02
CA VAL A 214 -16.41 -12.91 -24.00
C VAL A 214 -16.14 -11.51 -23.48
N LEU A 215 -14.96 -10.96 -23.79
CA LEU A 215 -14.71 -9.54 -23.57
C LEU A 215 -15.62 -8.71 -24.49
N SER A 216 -16.25 -7.67 -23.95
CA SER A 216 -17.08 -6.75 -24.72
C SER A 216 -16.25 -6.00 -25.77
N ILE A 217 -16.91 -5.51 -26.82
CA ILE A 217 -16.27 -4.80 -27.94
C ILE A 217 -15.52 -3.55 -27.46
N ASP A 218 -16.06 -2.86 -26.45
CA ASP A 218 -15.42 -1.69 -25.83
C ASP A 218 -14.25 -2.05 -24.88
N GLY A 219 -14.00 -3.34 -24.63
CA GLY A 219 -12.95 -3.84 -23.75
C GLY A 219 -13.21 -3.64 -22.25
N LYS A 220 -14.42 -3.23 -21.84
CA LYS A 220 -14.68 -2.81 -20.44
C LYS A 220 -15.34 -3.88 -19.58
N SER A 221 -15.92 -4.92 -20.17
CA SER A 221 -16.74 -5.89 -19.43
C SER A 221 -16.62 -7.31 -20.00
N TYR A 222 -16.97 -8.30 -19.18
CA TYR A 222 -17.02 -9.70 -19.57
C TYR A 222 -18.48 -10.15 -19.60
N VAL A 223 -18.96 -10.49 -20.80
CA VAL A 223 -20.37 -10.76 -21.06
C VAL A 223 -20.59 -12.25 -21.24
N LYS A 224 -21.68 -12.78 -20.68
CA LYS A 224 -22.06 -14.19 -20.85
C LYS A 224 -22.24 -14.53 -22.32
N ASP A 225 -21.64 -15.63 -22.73
CA ASP A 225 -21.79 -16.20 -24.06
C ASP A 225 -22.04 -17.70 -23.95
N GLY A 226 -22.57 -18.30 -25.03
CA GLY A 226 -22.83 -19.74 -25.10
C GLY A 226 -23.74 -20.27 -24.00
N THR A 227 -23.60 -21.55 -23.67
CA THR A 227 -24.44 -22.21 -22.66
C THR A 227 -23.89 -22.00 -21.27
N TRP A 228 -24.75 -21.50 -20.39
CA TRP A 228 -24.50 -21.35 -18.96
C TRP A 228 -25.33 -22.35 -18.17
N ASN A 229 -24.68 -23.07 -17.27
CA ASN A 229 -25.32 -24.01 -16.35
C ASN A 229 -25.41 -23.40 -14.96
N PHE A 230 -26.53 -23.62 -14.28
CA PHE A 230 -26.75 -23.19 -12.91
C PHE A 230 -27.22 -24.36 -12.07
N TYR A 231 -26.62 -24.52 -10.90
CA TYR A 231 -26.87 -25.65 -10.02
C TYR A 231 -27.39 -25.15 -8.66
N ASP A 232 -28.01 -26.04 -7.88
CA ASP A 232 -28.33 -25.78 -6.48
C ASP A 232 -27.14 -26.09 -5.57
N SER A 233 -27.31 -25.83 -4.27
CA SER A 233 -26.29 -26.08 -3.24
C SER A 233 -26.10 -27.56 -2.90
N ASN A 234 -26.72 -28.48 -3.65
CA ASN A 234 -26.45 -29.92 -3.64
C ASN A 234 -25.78 -30.40 -4.95
N GLY A 235 -25.51 -29.48 -5.89
CA GLY A 235 -24.87 -29.78 -7.16
C GLY A 235 -25.83 -30.24 -8.26
N LYS A 236 -27.15 -30.22 -8.01
CA LYS A 236 -28.15 -30.60 -9.02
C LYS A 236 -28.37 -29.45 -9.99
N ASN A 237 -28.33 -29.73 -11.30
CA ASN A 237 -28.60 -28.73 -12.33
C ASN A 237 -30.04 -28.22 -12.18
N LYS A 238 -30.19 -26.91 -11.96
CA LYS A 238 -31.48 -26.22 -11.86
C LYS A 238 -31.97 -25.76 -13.22
N ARG A 239 -31.05 -25.22 -14.03
CA ARG A 239 -31.34 -24.73 -15.38
C ARG A 239 -30.08 -24.58 -16.20
N SER A 240 -30.28 -24.59 -17.51
CA SER A 240 -29.28 -24.22 -18.51
C SER A 240 -29.86 -23.13 -19.41
N GLU A 241 -29.07 -22.09 -19.69
CA GLU A 241 -29.52 -20.93 -20.47
C GLU A 241 -28.47 -20.62 -21.54
N LYS A 242 -28.93 -20.28 -22.75
CA LYS A 242 -28.05 -19.95 -23.87
C LYS A 242 -27.99 -18.43 -24.06
N PHE A 243 -26.82 -17.86 -23.83
CA PHE A 243 -26.52 -16.45 -24.03
C PHE A 243 -25.88 -16.23 -25.40
N ASN A 244 -26.11 -15.05 -25.97
CA ASN A 244 -25.44 -14.61 -27.19
C ASN A 244 -24.98 -13.17 -27.00
N ALA A 245 -23.68 -13.00 -26.77
CA ALA A 245 -23.10 -11.70 -26.45
C ALA A 245 -23.27 -10.67 -27.57
N ALA A 246 -23.35 -11.10 -28.84
CA ALA A 246 -23.51 -10.19 -29.98
C ALA A 246 -24.84 -9.42 -29.98
N LYS A 247 -25.86 -9.90 -29.24
CA LYS A 247 -27.14 -9.20 -29.06
C LYS A 247 -27.14 -8.21 -27.89
N LEU A 248 -26.15 -8.28 -27.00
CA LEU A 248 -26.08 -7.49 -25.77
C LEU A 248 -25.19 -6.25 -25.91
N THR A 249 -24.39 -6.16 -26.97
CA THR A 249 -23.49 -5.03 -27.25
C THR A 249 -24.01 -4.08 -28.34
N SER A 250 -25.26 -4.25 -28.80
CA SER A 250 -25.84 -3.50 -29.93
C SER A 250 -26.88 -2.45 -29.56
N ASN A 251 -26.89 -1.96 -28.31
CA ASN A 251 -27.80 -0.89 -27.85
C ASN A 251 -27.04 0.36 -27.45
#